data_AF-A0A5S4H013-F1
#
_entry.id   AF-A0A5S4H013-F1
#
_cell.length_a   1.000
_cell.length_b   1.000
_cell.length_c   1.000
_cell.angle_alpha   90.00
_cell.angle_beta   90.00
_cell.angle_gamma   90.00
#
_symmetry.space_group_name_H-M   'P 1'
#
loop_
_entity.id
_entity.type
_entity.pdbx_description
1 polymer ?
#
loop_
_entity_poly.entity_id
_entity_poly.type
_entity_poly.pdbx_seq_one_letter_code
_entity_poly.pdbx_strand_id
1 'polypeptide(L)'
;MGGLWWWVWADSAEEILDACAEVEVMDDPDVIRRVRSWGDIEEVVLDRLAPDSALAHLRDRRSSYRDDPGYGELAGHDAVHLRMPDEEDERVAWLTEFGRDGRWTRQVEIRPGEHPVRSSADDWPINPPLDLYDPRYLPYRISAAEFENAWEKARPEQ
;
A
#
# COMPACT_ATOMS: atom_id res chain seq x y z
N MET A 1 15.96 -3.16 4.09
CA MET A 1 14.83 -3.56 4.97
C MET A 1 14.62 -2.44 5.96
N GLY A 2 13.58 -1.63 5.79
CA GLY A 2 13.34 -0.51 6.70
C GLY A 2 11.85 -0.23 6.77
N GLY A 3 11.18 -0.89 7.71
CA GLY A 3 9.87 -0.49 8.22
C GLY A 3 10.05 0.00 9.66
N LEU A 4 9.23 0.94 10.09
CA LEU A 4 9.15 1.34 11.49
C LEU A 4 8.13 0.44 12.21
N TRP A 5 8.41 0.11 13.47
CA TRP A 5 7.63 -0.86 14.24
C TRP A 5 7.21 -0.26 15.57
N TRP A 6 5.96 -0.52 15.95
CA TRP A 6 5.40 -0.12 17.23
C TRP A 6 4.51 -1.24 17.77
N TRP A 7 4.48 -1.39 19.08
CA TRP A 7 3.36 -2.03 19.75
C TRP A 7 2.28 -0.97 19.95
N VAL A 8 1.12 -1.16 19.32
CA VAL A 8 0.03 -0.16 19.36
C VAL A 8 -1.10 -0.67 20.23
N TRP A 9 -1.46 0.11 21.24
CA TRP A 9 -2.67 -0.08 22.02
C TRP A 9 -3.84 0.66 21.36
N ALA A 10 -4.87 -0.10 20.98
CA ALA A 10 -6.10 0.32 20.33
C ALA A 10 -7.24 -0.65 20.74
N ASP A 11 -8.50 -0.29 20.48
CA ASP A 11 -9.67 -1.14 20.70
C ASP A 11 -9.70 -2.34 19.73
N SER A 12 -9.12 -2.19 18.53
CA SER A 12 -9.02 -3.28 17.54
C SER A 12 -7.92 -3.04 16.49
N ALA A 13 -7.59 -4.07 15.71
CA ALA A 13 -6.70 -3.94 14.55
C ALA A 13 -7.32 -3.06 13.47
N GLU A 14 -8.64 -3.20 13.27
CA GLU A 14 -9.42 -2.41 12.32
C GLU A 14 -9.39 -0.92 12.63
N GLU A 15 -9.38 -0.54 13.91
CA GLU A 15 -9.24 0.86 14.33
C GLU A 15 -7.91 1.45 13.85
N ILE A 16 -6.80 0.71 13.97
CA ILE A 16 -5.49 1.16 13.52
C ILE A 16 -5.48 1.34 11.99
N LEU A 17 -6.06 0.39 11.25
CA LEU A 17 -6.15 0.43 9.78
C LEU A 17 -7.07 1.54 9.27
N ASP A 18 -8.13 1.89 10.01
CA ASP A 18 -8.99 3.02 9.67
C ASP A 18 -8.32 4.37 10.00
N ALA A 19 -7.57 4.43 11.11
CA ALA A 19 -6.97 5.66 11.61
C ALA A 19 -5.69 6.06 10.87
N CYS A 20 -4.84 5.10 10.51
CA CYS A 20 -3.49 5.36 9.98
C CYS A 20 -3.37 4.97 8.50
N ALA A 21 -2.71 5.83 7.72
CA ALA A 21 -2.36 5.55 6.34
C ALA A 21 -1.17 4.58 6.23
N GLU A 22 -1.13 3.77 5.17
CA GLU A 22 0.05 2.97 4.77
C GLU A 22 0.65 2.09 5.89
N VAL A 23 -0.19 1.59 6.80
CA VAL A 23 0.21 0.68 7.89
C VAL A 23 -0.25 -0.75 7.64
N GLU A 24 0.50 -1.70 8.21
CA GLU A 24 0.09 -3.08 8.35
C GLU A 24 -0.03 -3.41 9.84
N VAL A 25 -1.11 -4.09 10.23
CA VAL A 25 -1.25 -4.64 11.57
C VAL A 25 -0.86 -6.11 11.53
N MET A 26 0.13 -6.47 12.35
CA MET A 26 0.55 -7.86 12.54
C MET A 26 -0.02 -8.39 13.86
N ASP A 27 -1.13 -9.11 13.77
CA ASP A 27 -1.85 -9.67 14.93
C ASP A 27 -1.67 -11.20 15.08
N ASP A 28 -0.99 -11.86 14.14
CA ASP A 28 -0.65 -13.28 14.22
C ASP A 28 0.17 -13.57 15.49
N PRO A 29 -0.32 -14.45 16.40
CA PRO A 29 0.39 -14.81 17.62
C PRO A 29 1.84 -15.28 17.40
N ASP A 30 2.14 -15.95 16.29
CA ASP A 30 3.47 -16.43 15.96
C ASP A 30 4.40 -15.30 15.55
N VAL A 31 3.88 -14.33 14.79
CA VAL A 31 4.58 -13.09 14.46
C VAL A 31 4.83 -12.27 15.72
N ILE A 32 3.82 -12.09 16.56
CA ILE A 32 3.95 -11.37 17.85
C ILE A 32 5.04 -12.01 18.72
N ARG A 33 5.03 -13.34 18.87
CA ARG A 33 6.06 -14.06 19.66
C ARG A 33 7.46 -13.83 19.11
N ARG A 34 7.61 -13.82 17.78
CA ARG A 34 8.89 -13.55 17.11
C ARG A 34 9.33 -12.11 17.29
N VAL A 35 8.44 -11.15 17.09
CA VAL A 35 8.75 -9.71 17.18
C VAL A 35 9.11 -9.29 18.60
N ARG A 36 8.50 -9.92 19.63
CA ARG A 36 8.90 -9.75 21.04
C ARG A 36 10.37 -10.11 21.31
N SER A 37 11.02 -10.89 20.44
CA SER A 37 12.43 -11.23 20.59
C SER A 37 13.38 -10.26 19.87
N TRP A 38 12.88 -9.24 19.16
CA TRP A 38 13.69 -8.32 18.35
C TRP A 38 14.34 -7.18 19.14
N GLY A 39 14.01 -7.05 20.44
CA GLY A 39 14.50 -6.01 21.33
C GLY A 39 13.41 -5.02 21.70
N ASP A 40 13.81 -3.81 22.10
CA ASP A 40 12.91 -2.76 22.56
C ASP A 40 12.20 -2.10 21.35
N ILE A 41 10.96 -2.49 21.13
CA ILE A 41 10.04 -1.83 20.20
C ILE A 41 9.18 -0.86 21.01
N GLU A 42 9.01 0.34 20.49
CA GLU A 42 8.24 1.39 21.15
C GLU A 42 6.78 0.97 21.35
N GLU A 43 6.25 1.14 22.56
CA GLU A 43 4.83 0.97 22.84
C GLU A 43 4.11 2.33 22.82
N VAL A 44 3.01 2.41 22.08
CA VAL A 44 2.24 3.64 21.89
C VAL A 44 0.74 3.38 22.08
N VAL A 45 -0.02 4.42 22.40
CA VAL A 45 -1.50 4.39 22.44
C VAL A 45 -2.01 5.22 21.26
N LEU A 46 -2.88 4.65 20.42
CA LEU A 46 -3.33 5.26 19.16
C LEU A 46 -3.90 6.68 19.32
N ASP A 47 -4.65 6.92 20.39
CA ASP A 47 -5.25 8.23 20.70
C ASP A 47 -4.26 9.23 21.31
N ARG A 48 -3.07 8.79 21.72
CA ARG A 48 -2.09 9.59 22.48
C ARG A 48 -0.70 9.55 21.83
N LEU A 49 -0.66 9.43 20.51
CA LEU A 49 0.58 9.49 19.74
C LEU A 49 1.29 10.84 19.95
N ALA A 50 2.62 10.80 20.04
CA ALA A 50 3.42 12.01 20.06
C ALA A 50 3.24 12.77 18.72
N PRO A 51 3.01 14.10 18.72
CA PRO A 51 2.70 14.88 17.52
C PRO A 51 3.68 14.68 16.36
N ASP A 52 4.96 14.53 16.65
CA ASP A 52 6.01 14.38 15.64
C ASP A 52 6.41 12.91 15.36
N SER A 53 5.68 11.94 15.91
CA SER A 53 5.93 10.52 15.65
C SER A 53 5.55 10.15 14.22
N ALA A 54 6.25 9.19 13.63
CA ALA A 54 5.92 8.73 12.27
C ALA A 54 4.49 8.16 12.20
N LEU A 55 4.02 7.46 13.25
CA LEU A 55 2.65 6.96 13.30
C LEU A 55 1.61 8.09 13.39
N ALA A 56 1.90 9.19 14.10
CA ALA A 56 1.05 10.38 14.10
C ALA A 56 0.98 11.01 12.70
N HIS A 57 2.09 11.09 11.97
CA HIS A 57 2.09 11.59 10.59
C HIS A 57 1.22 10.73 9.67
N LEU A 58 1.26 9.40 9.81
CA LEU A 58 0.41 8.50 9.03
C LEU A 58 -1.08 8.66 9.39
N ARG A 59 -1.40 8.89 10.67
CA ARG A 59 -2.77 9.20 11.13
C ARG A 59 -3.27 10.53 10.58
N ASP A 60 -2.43 11.56 10.66
CA ASP A 60 -2.77 12.90 10.19
C ASP A 60 -2.93 12.91 8.66
N ARG A 61 -2.10 12.14 7.94
CA ARG A 61 -2.25 11.91 6.50
C ARG A 61 -3.60 11.29 6.18
N ARG A 62 -3.99 10.19 6.83
CA ARG A 62 -5.32 9.56 6.63
C ARG A 62 -6.47 10.52 6.94
N SER A 63 -6.32 11.32 7.98
CA SER A 63 -7.32 12.31 8.37
C SER A 63 -7.44 13.45 7.36
N SER A 64 -6.35 13.83 6.70
CA SER A 64 -6.29 15.00 5.80
C SER A 64 -7.21 14.91 4.58
N TYR A 65 -7.51 13.71 4.11
CA TYR A 65 -8.39 13.47 2.95
C TYR A 65 -9.66 12.68 3.33
N ARG A 66 -9.98 12.53 4.63
CA ARG A 66 -11.15 11.76 5.09
C ARG A 66 -12.48 12.38 4.63
N ASP A 67 -12.51 13.69 4.51
CA ASP A 67 -13.69 14.45 4.06
C ASP A 67 -13.67 14.74 2.55
N ASP A 68 -12.64 14.30 1.83
CA ASP A 68 -12.51 14.55 0.40
C ASP A 68 -13.47 13.66 -0.41
N PRO A 69 -14.04 14.17 -1.52
CA PRO A 69 -14.86 13.36 -2.41
C PRO A 69 -14.08 12.14 -2.93
N GLY A 70 -14.67 10.96 -2.74
CA GLY A 70 -14.09 9.69 -3.18
C GLY A 70 -13.20 9.00 -2.14
N TYR A 71 -13.12 9.52 -0.91
CA TYR A 71 -12.48 8.83 0.20
C TYR A 71 -12.97 7.37 0.30
N GLY A 72 -12.04 6.42 0.33
CA GLY A 72 -12.36 5.00 0.51
C GLY A 72 -12.99 4.30 -0.69
N GLU A 73 -13.18 4.95 -1.84
CA GLU A 73 -13.78 4.33 -3.04
C GLU A 73 -12.96 3.17 -3.63
N LEU A 74 -11.66 3.10 -3.35
CA LEU A 74 -10.81 1.97 -3.73
C LEU A 74 -10.70 0.92 -2.61
N ALA A 75 -10.99 1.28 -1.36
CA ALA A 75 -10.88 0.40 -0.22
C ALA A 75 -11.94 -0.72 -0.24
N GLY A 76 -11.58 -1.90 0.26
CA GLY A 76 -12.50 -3.03 0.38
C GLY A 76 -12.75 -3.83 -0.90
N HIS A 77 -12.21 -3.41 -2.04
CA HIS A 77 -12.16 -4.23 -3.25
C HIS A 77 -11.17 -5.39 -3.10
N ASP A 78 -11.49 -6.56 -3.67
CA ASP A 78 -10.58 -7.73 -3.63
C ASP A 78 -9.26 -7.44 -4.37
N ALA A 79 -9.34 -6.67 -5.47
CA ALA A 79 -8.20 -6.18 -6.22
C ALA A 79 -8.50 -4.78 -6.79
N VAL A 80 -7.48 -3.92 -6.79
CA VAL A 80 -7.50 -2.58 -7.38
C VAL A 80 -6.41 -2.46 -8.43
N HIS A 81 -6.79 -2.08 -9.65
CA HIS A 81 -5.86 -1.88 -10.75
C HIS A 81 -5.67 -0.40 -11.02
N LEU A 82 -4.43 0.08 -10.91
CA LEU A 82 -4.06 1.47 -11.15
C LEU A 82 -3.11 1.56 -12.34
N ARG A 83 -3.20 2.64 -13.10
CA ARG A 83 -2.22 3.06 -14.11
C ARG A 83 -1.59 4.38 -13.67
N MET A 84 -0.44 4.29 -13.04
CA MET A 84 0.28 5.46 -12.52
C MET A 84 1.41 5.84 -13.47
N PRO A 85 1.68 7.14 -13.68
CA PRO A 85 2.91 7.56 -14.33
C PRO A 85 4.10 7.23 -13.42
N ASP A 86 5.27 7.01 -14.01
CA ASP A 86 6.53 7.01 -13.27
C ASP A 86 6.83 8.43 -12.72
N GLU A 87 7.47 8.50 -11.55
CA GLU A 87 7.77 9.78 -10.90
C GLU A 87 8.88 10.56 -11.61
N GLU A 88 9.81 9.87 -12.28
CA GLU A 88 10.95 10.48 -12.97
C GLU A 88 10.70 10.67 -14.48
N ASP A 89 9.89 9.80 -15.10
CA ASP A 89 9.51 9.91 -16.52
C ASP A 89 8.02 9.64 -16.76
N GLU A 90 7.22 10.70 -16.89
CA GLU A 90 5.77 10.62 -17.15
C GLU A 90 5.38 9.83 -18.41
N ARG A 91 6.33 9.54 -19.32
CA ARG A 91 6.09 8.72 -20.51
C ARG A 91 6.10 7.22 -20.18
N VAL A 92 6.69 6.85 -19.03
CA VAL A 92 6.65 5.49 -18.47
C VAL A 92 5.38 5.37 -17.63
N ALA A 93 4.66 4.26 -17.82
CA ALA A 93 3.46 3.96 -17.06
C ALA A 93 3.59 2.62 -16.36
N TRP A 94 3.18 2.61 -15.10
CA TRP A 94 3.09 1.43 -14.25
C TRP A 94 1.63 1.04 -14.11
N LEU A 95 1.28 -0.11 -14.66
CA LEU A 95 0.00 -0.76 -14.39
C LEU A 95 0.21 -1.69 -13.21
N THR A 96 -0.48 -1.44 -12.11
CA THR A 96 -0.19 -2.07 -10.83
C THR A 96 -1.47 -2.63 -10.25
N GLU A 97 -1.46 -3.92 -9.89
CA GLU A 97 -2.53 -4.58 -9.14
C GLU A 97 -2.19 -4.56 -7.65
N PHE A 98 -3.10 -4.00 -6.86
CA PHE A 98 -3.06 -4.00 -5.40
C PHE A 98 -4.12 -4.95 -4.86
N GLY A 99 -3.75 -5.76 -3.86
CA GLY A 99 -4.69 -6.54 -3.09
C GLY A 99 -5.53 -5.66 -2.18
N ARG A 100 -6.51 -6.27 -1.51
CA ARG A 100 -7.41 -5.59 -0.56
C ARG A 100 -6.68 -4.85 0.58
N ASP A 101 -5.50 -5.34 0.96
CA ASP A 101 -4.62 -4.76 1.97
C ASP A 101 -3.73 -3.63 1.45
N GLY A 102 -3.90 -3.23 0.18
CA GLY A 102 -3.08 -2.23 -0.47
C GLY A 102 -1.69 -2.72 -0.86
N ARG A 103 -1.34 -3.98 -0.59
CA ARG A 103 -0.05 -4.54 -1.05
C ARG A 103 -0.11 -4.80 -2.54
N TRP A 104 0.96 -4.43 -3.22
CA TRP A 104 1.09 -4.74 -4.63
C TRP A 104 1.23 -6.26 -4.84
N THR A 105 0.70 -6.79 -5.93
CA THR A 105 0.74 -8.22 -6.28
C THR A 105 1.35 -8.49 -7.64
N ARG A 106 0.96 -7.71 -8.66
CA ARG A 106 1.41 -7.83 -10.05
C ARG A 106 1.56 -6.48 -10.71
N GLN A 107 2.58 -6.29 -11.53
CA GLN A 107 2.84 -5.03 -12.22
C GLN A 107 3.21 -5.26 -13.68
N VAL A 108 2.87 -4.28 -14.52
CA VAL A 108 3.33 -4.16 -15.89
C VAL A 108 3.94 -2.78 -16.08
N GLU A 109 5.19 -2.77 -16.50
CA GLU A 109 5.87 -1.56 -16.94
C GLU A 109 5.64 -1.34 -18.44
N ILE A 110 5.25 -0.13 -18.80
CA ILE A 110 5.10 0.30 -20.20
C ILE A 110 6.05 1.47 -20.45
N ARG A 111 7.11 1.21 -21.22
CA ARG A 111 8.04 2.22 -21.72
C ARG A 111 7.76 2.54 -23.19
N PRO A 112 7.90 3.81 -23.64
CA PRO A 112 7.69 4.17 -25.04
C PRO A 112 8.67 3.47 -25.98
N GLY A 113 8.15 2.79 -27.00
CA GLY A 113 8.97 2.12 -28.02
C GLY A 113 9.56 0.78 -27.60
N GLU A 114 9.28 0.33 -26.38
CA GLU A 114 9.74 -0.94 -25.84
C GLU A 114 8.58 -1.92 -25.66
N HIS A 115 8.91 -3.21 -25.54
CA HIS A 115 7.92 -4.21 -25.17
C HIS A 115 7.61 -4.11 -23.68
N PRO A 116 6.33 -4.19 -23.26
CA PRO A 116 5.98 -4.17 -21.84
C PRO A 116 6.64 -5.31 -21.08
N VAL A 117 7.03 -5.03 -19.84
CA VAL A 117 7.67 -5.98 -18.92
C VAL A 117 6.74 -6.21 -17.73
N ARG A 118 6.65 -7.43 -17.23
CA ARG A 118 5.82 -7.78 -16.07
C ARG A 118 6.63 -8.39 -14.94
N SER A 119 6.24 -8.06 -13.73
CA SER A 119 6.85 -8.49 -12.47
C SER A 119 5.78 -8.84 -11.43
N SER A 120 6.16 -9.58 -10.41
CA SER A 120 5.29 -10.02 -9.33
C SER A 120 5.86 -9.66 -7.96
N ALA A 121 5.00 -9.59 -6.94
CA ALA A 121 5.42 -9.28 -5.57
C ALA A 121 6.50 -10.21 -5.01
N ASP A 122 6.54 -11.46 -5.49
CA ASP A 122 7.54 -12.45 -5.13
C ASP A 122 8.97 -12.03 -5.53
N ASP A 123 9.09 -11.11 -6.50
CA ASP A 123 10.38 -10.59 -6.98
C ASP A 123 10.95 -9.49 -6.05
N TRP A 124 10.17 -8.99 -5.07
CA TRP A 124 10.54 -7.84 -4.25
C TRP A 124 10.57 -8.12 -2.74
N PRO A 125 11.69 -7.83 -2.04
CA PRO A 125 11.82 -8.12 -0.62
C PRO A 125 11.05 -7.15 0.30
N ILE A 126 10.55 -6.04 -0.25
CA ILE A 126 9.81 -5.00 0.49
C ILE A 126 8.63 -4.58 -0.39
N ASN A 127 7.43 -4.67 0.17
CA ASN A 127 6.18 -4.36 -0.52
C ASN A 127 5.25 -3.60 0.45
N PRO A 128 5.51 -2.31 0.75
CA PRO A 128 4.67 -1.55 1.66
C PRO A 128 3.27 -1.35 1.05
N PRO A 129 2.21 -1.29 1.87
CA PRO A 129 0.86 -1.10 1.35
C PRO A 129 0.66 0.33 0.84
N LEU A 130 -0.03 0.45 -0.30
CA LEU A 130 -0.61 1.70 -0.78
C LEU A 130 -1.88 2.01 0.02
N ASP A 131 -2.10 3.28 0.35
CA ASP A 131 -3.35 3.68 0.98
C ASP A 131 -4.52 3.74 -0.02
N LEU A 132 -5.35 2.70 -0.03
CA LEU A 132 -6.55 2.63 -0.86
C LEU A 132 -7.70 3.56 -0.41
N TYR A 133 -7.56 4.25 0.73
CA TYR A 133 -8.52 5.28 1.13
C TYR A 133 -8.22 6.64 0.52
N ASP A 134 -6.99 6.88 0.04
CA ASP A 134 -6.57 8.16 -0.50
C ASP A 134 -7.22 8.39 -1.89
N PRO A 135 -8.13 9.39 -2.01
CA PRO A 135 -8.88 9.62 -3.25
C PRO A 135 -8.00 10.10 -4.40
N ARG A 136 -6.75 10.53 -4.14
CA ARG A 136 -5.79 10.92 -5.19
C ARG A 136 -5.56 9.81 -6.21
N TYR A 137 -5.78 8.55 -5.83
CA TYR A 137 -5.52 7.40 -6.70
C TYR A 137 -6.68 7.08 -7.64
N LEU A 138 -7.87 7.61 -7.38
CA LEU A 138 -9.07 7.35 -8.19
C LEU A 138 -8.91 7.68 -9.68
N PRO A 139 -8.29 8.81 -10.07
CA PRO A 139 -8.09 9.13 -11.48
C PRO A 139 -7.22 8.11 -12.23
N TYR A 140 -6.41 7.32 -11.53
CA TYR A 140 -5.55 6.30 -12.11
C TYR A 140 -6.22 4.92 -12.19
N ARG A 141 -7.43 4.76 -11.67
CA ARG A 141 -8.14 3.48 -11.69
C ARG A 141 -8.38 3.03 -13.13
N ILE A 142 -7.93 1.81 -13.44
CA ILE A 142 -8.22 1.12 -14.70
C ILE A 142 -9.09 -0.09 -14.44
N SER A 143 -9.64 -0.67 -15.51
CA SER A 143 -10.39 -1.92 -15.39
C SER A 143 -9.45 -3.12 -15.24
N ALA A 144 -9.91 -4.17 -14.56
CA ALA A 144 -9.20 -5.46 -14.53
C ALA A 144 -8.92 -6.00 -15.95
N ALA A 145 -9.87 -5.85 -16.88
CA ALA A 145 -9.69 -6.29 -18.27
C ALA A 145 -8.55 -5.53 -18.99
N GLU A 146 -8.39 -4.24 -18.72
CA GLU A 146 -7.26 -3.46 -19.25
C GLU A 146 -5.92 -3.97 -18.71
N PHE A 147 -5.87 -4.22 -17.39
CA PHE A 147 -4.69 -4.77 -16.73
C PHE A 147 -4.31 -6.15 -17.28
N GLU A 148 -5.25 -7.10 -17.31
CA GLU A 148 -4.97 -8.47 -17.78
C GLU A 148 -4.51 -8.49 -19.24
N ASN A 149 -5.13 -7.67 -20.10
CA ASN A 149 -4.71 -7.55 -21.49
C ASN A 149 -3.28 -6.99 -21.64
N ALA A 150 -2.82 -6.13 -20.74
CA ALA A 150 -1.43 -5.69 -20.69
C ALA A 150 -0.51 -6.80 -20.17
N TRP A 151 -0.93 -7.49 -19.09
CA TRP A 151 -0.20 -8.58 -18.45
C TRP A 151 0.06 -9.76 -19.39
N GLU A 152 -0.92 -10.15 -20.19
CA GLU A 152 -0.80 -11.24 -21.18
C GLU A 152 0.19 -10.92 -22.31
N LYS A 153 0.33 -9.63 -22.66
CA LYS A 153 1.23 -9.15 -23.73
C LYS A 153 2.64 -8.85 -23.24
N ALA A 154 2.80 -8.64 -21.94
CA ALA A 154 4.08 -8.30 -21.33
C ALA A 154 4.99 -9.53 -21.22
N ARG A 155 6.30 -9.29 -21.34
CA ARG A 155 7.32 -10.33 -21.10
C ARG A 155 7.70 -10.33 -19.62
N PRO A 156 8.00 -11.50 -19.03
CA PRO A 156 8.55 -11.54 -17.67
C PRO A 156 9.83 -10.70 -17.56
N GLU A 157 9.99 -10.02 -16.43
CA GLU A 157 11.26 -9.43 -16.02
C GLU A 157 12.35 -10.53 -15.94
N GLN A 158 13.57 -10.22 -16.40
CA GLN A 158 14.69 -11.17 -16.50
C GLN A 158 15.72 -10.97 -15.41
#